data_AF-A0A537YN21-F1
#
_entry.id   AF-A0A537YN21-F1
#
_cell.length_a   1.000
_cell.length_b   1.000
_cell.length_c   1.000
_cell.angle_alpha   90.00
_cell.angle_beta   90.00
_cell.angle_gamma   90.00
#
_symmetry.space_group_name_H-M   'P 1'
#
loop_
_entity.id
_entity.type
_entity.pdbx_description
1 polymer ?
#
loop_
_entity_poly.entity_id
_entity_poly.type
_entity_poly.pdbx_seq_one_letter_code
_entity_poly.pdbx_strand_id
1 'polypeptide(L)'
;MNKALLAAIAVLVALAALVAGCGGGDSTTDETVTLTKTEFIKQGDAICKEGNEEISEGFEEYAEENDLPQNKEPSTEQGIEITETVILPNIQQQAEEIRELGAPEGDEDQVDELLTSLEDAVAEGEDDPELLFKGNTDPFAEVNELAKDYGFKVCGEE
;
A
#
# COMPACT_ATOMS: atom_id res chain seq x y z
N MET A 1 51.64 -14.74 -32.66
CA MET A 1 51.42 -15.93 -31.80
C MET A 1 51.43 -15.39 -30.38
N ASN A 2 50.36 -15.44 -29.58
CA ASN A 2 49.40 -16.52 -29.34
C ASN A 2 47.97 -15.93 -29.22
N LYS A 3 47.06 -16.10 -30.18
CA LYS A 3 46.14 -17.23 -30.39
C LYS A 3 45.22 -17.64 -29.21
N ALA A 4 45.25 -16.96 -28.07
CA ALA A 4 44.31 -17.24 -26.97
C ALA A 4 43.33 -16.07 -26.68
N LEU A 5 43.32 -15.04 -27.53
CA LEU A 5 42.51 -13.82 -27.36
C LEU A 5 41.35 -13.73 -28.38
N LEU A 6 40.98 -14.84 -29.02
CA LEU A 6 40.02 -14.88 -30.14
C LEU A 6 38.99 -16.04 -30.06
N ALA A 7 38.72 -16.58 -28.87
CA ALA A 7 37.81 -17.73 -28.73
C ALA A 7 36.85 -17.64 -27.53
N ALA A 8 36.29 -16.45 -27.29
CA ALA A 8 35.15 -16.26 -26.37
C ALA A 8 34.11 -15.26 -26.94
N ILE A 9 34.03 -15.18 -28.28
CA ILE A 9 32.97 -14.50 -29.03
C ILE A 9 32.36 -15.54 -29.96
N ALA A 10 31.49 -16.39 -29.42
CA ALA A 10 30.50 -17.20 -30.13
C ALA A 10 29.81 -18.10 -29.09
N VAL A 11 28.50 -18.28 -29.22
CA VAL A 11 27.63 -19.14 -28.38
C VAL A 11 27.00 -18.42 -27.18
N LEU A 12 26.10 -17.47 -27.46
CA LEU A 12 24.67 -17.56 -27.10
C LEU A 12 23.87 -16.35 -27.65
N VAL A 13 24.02 -16.12 -28.96
CA VAL A 13 23.00 -15.43 -29.78
C VAL A 13 22.05 -16.52 -30.26
N ALA A 14 20.91 -16.71 -29.59
CA ALA A 14 19.77 -17.46 -30.10
C ALA A 14 18.54 -17.32 -29.19
N LEU A 15 17.89 -16.16 -29.15
CA LEU A 15 16.46 -15.99 -28.87
C LEU A 15 16.02 -14.53 -29.10
N ALA A 16 16.25 -14.07 -30.33
CA ALA A 16 15.63 -12.88 -30.87
C ALA A 16 15.10 -13.24 -32.27
N ALA A 17 13.80 -13.53 -32.38
CA ALA A 17 12.95 -13.34 -33.56
C ALA A 17 11.58 -14.01 -33.33
N LEU A 18 10.55 -13.43 -33.95
CA LEU A 18 9.12 -13.76 -33.93
C LEU A 18 8.41 -13.10 -32.73
N VAL A 19 7.87 -11.89 -32.84
CA VAL A 19 6.74 -11.57 -33.73
C VAL A 19 6.90 -10.19 -34.37
N ALA A 20 7.04 -10.16 -35.69
CA ALA A 20 6.75 -8.98 -36.50
C ALA A 20 5.25 -8.99 -36.82
N GLY A 21 4.48 -8.14 -36.16
CA GLY A 21 3.15 -7.69 -36.60
C GLY A 21 3.25 -6.21 -36.92
N CYS A 22 3.33 -5.88 -38.21
CA CYS A 22 3.38 -4.52 -38.72
C CYS A 22 2.00 -4.15 -39.26
N GLY A 23 1.48 -3.00 -38.83
CA GLY A 23 0.33 -2.32 -39.40
C GLY A 23 -0.32 -1.49 -38.30
N GLY A 24 -0.49 -0.19 -38.38
CA GLY A 24 -0.21 0.84 -39.39
C GLY A 24 -0.59 2.14 -38.66
N GLY A 25 0.19 3.21 -38.86
CA GLY A 25 0.25 4.31 -37.89
C GLY A 25 -1.05 5.06 -37.61
N ASP A 26 -1.10 5.66 -36.43
CA ASP A 26 -1.64 7.00 -36.20
C ASP A 26 -1.09 7.52 -34.86
N SER A 27 -0.73 8.80 -34.85
CA SER A 27 -0.73 9.77 -33.76
C SER A 27 -0.64 9.31 -32.29
N THR A 28 0.40 9.82 -31.63
CA THR A 28 0.39 10.43 -30.28
C THR A 28 -0.80 10.07 -29.37
N THR A 29 -0.57 9.22 -28.38
CA THR A 29 -1.09 9.37 -27.01
C THR A 29 -0.20 8.48 -26.14
N ASP A 30 0.51 9.06 -25.17
CA ASP A 30 0.99 8.30 -24.02
C ASP A 30 -0.26 7.74 -23.35
N GLU A 31 -0.68 6.53 -23.73
CA GLU A 31 -1.75 5.82 -23.02
C GLU A 31 -1.18 5.45 -21.65
N THR A 32 -1.42 6.33 -20.67
CA THR A 32 -1.39 5.94 -19.27
C THR A 32 -2.37 4.79 -19.14
N VAL A 33 -1.85 3.57 -19.02
CA VAL A 33 -2.69 2.38 -18.80
C VAL A 33 -3.33 2.57 -17.42
N THR A 34 -4.56 3.08 -17.41
CA THR A 34 -5.37 3.23 -16.20
C THR A 34 -5.82 1.84 -15.75
N LEU A 35 -5.64 1.54 -14.46
CA LEU A 35 -6.05 0.26 -13.91
C LEU A 35 -7.57 0.08 -14.05
N THR A 36 -8.02 -1.15 -14.28
CA THR A 36 -9.44 -1.47 -14.08
C THR A 36 -9.78 -1.44 -12.58
N LYS A 37 -11.05 -1.21 -12.23
CA LYS A 37 -11.52 -1.27 -10.83
C LYS A 37 -11.07 -2.53 -10.10
N THR A 38 -11.16 -3.69 -10.75
CA THR A 38 -10.76 -4.98 -10.17
C THR A 38 -9.25 -5.05 -9.92
N GLU A 39 -8.43 -4.52 -10.83
CA GLU A 39 -6.96 -4.50 -10.67
C GLU A 39 -6.53 -3.50 -9.59
N PHE A 40 -7.20 -2.35 -9.49
CA PHE A 40 -6.99 -1.39 -8.43
C PHE A 40 -7.36 -1.98 -7.06
N ILE A 41 -8.54 -2.59 -6.92
CA ILE A 41 -8.97 -3.27 -5.68
C ILE A 41 -7.95 -4.33 -5.27
N LYS A 42 -7.53 -5.18 -6.22
CA LYS A 42 -6.58 -6.25 -5.93
C LYS A 42 -5.22 -5.73 -5.46
N GLN A 43 -4.73 -4.64 -6.05
CA GLN A 43 -3.44 -4.05 -5.67
C GLN A 43 -3.54 -3.29 -4.35
N GLY A 44 -4.61 -2.52 -4.13
CA GLY A 44 -4.83 -1.87 -2.84
C GLY A 44 -5.03 -2.88 -1.70
N ASP A 45 -5.77 -3.97 -1.91
CA ASP A 45 -5.87 -5.06 -0.92
C ASP A 45 -4.51 -5.71 -0.60
N ALA A 46 -3.59 -5.76 -1.57
CA ALA A 46 -2.25 -6.26 -1.32
C ALA A 46 -1.42 -5.28 -0.47
N ILE A 47 -1.53 -3.97 -0.74
CA ILE A 47 -0.92 -2.91 0.05
C ILE A 47 -1.45 -2.94 1.49
N CYS A 48 -2.76 -3.00 1.68
CA CYS A 48 -3.34 -3.06 3.03
C CYS A 48 -2.93 -4.32 3.78
N LYS A 49 -2.80 -5.45 3.08
CA LYS A 49 -2.31 -6.68 3.68
C LYS A 49 -0.86 -6.53 4.16
N GLU A 50 0.00 -5.93 3.34
CA GLU A 50 1.41 -5.69 3.67
C GLU A 50 1.54 -4.71 4.85
N GLY A 51 0.85 -3.57 4.80
CA GLY A 51 0.84 -2.60 5.90
C GLY A 51 0.30 -3.17 7.21
N ASN A 52 -0.71 -4.04 7.18
CA ASN A 52 -1.21 -4.72 8.38
C ASN A 52 -0.20 -5.73 8.95
N GLU A 53 0.58 -6.40 8.09
CA GLU A 53 1.69 -7.24 8.49
C GLU A 53 2.81 -6.39 9.13
N GLU A 54 3.17 -5.25 8.53
CA GLU A 54 4.16 -4.31 9.08
C GLU A 54 3.75 -3.69 10.42
N ILE A 55 2.46 -3.36 10.62
CA ILE A 55 1.93 -2.92 11.91
C ILE A 55 2.06 -4.03 12.97
N SER A 56 1.72 -5.27 12.58
CA SER A 56 1.82 -6.42 13.48
C SER A 56 3.28 -6.68 13.90
N GLU A 57 4.20 -6.66 12.94
CA GLU A 57 5.64 -6.82 13.18
C GLU A 57 6.20 -5.66 14.02
N GLY A 58 5.83 -4.41 13.71
CA GLY A 58 6.25 -3.24 14.48
C GLY A 58 5.75 -3.26 15.92
N PHE A 59 4.55 -3.78 16.18
CA PHE A 59 4.07 -4.00 17.54
C PHE A 59 4.88 -5.09 18.27
N GLU A 60 5.21 -6.19 17.60
CA GLU A 60 6.05 -7.25 18.16
C GLU A 60 7.45 -6.73 18.52
N GLU A 61 8.08 -5.96 17.62
CA GLU A 61 9.38 -5.32 17.85
C GLU A 61 9.32 -4.34 19.03
N TYR A 62 8.33 -3.44 19.05
CA TYR A 62 8.14 -2.51 20.16
C TYR A 62 7.97 -3.26 21.49
N ALA A 63 7.22 -4.36 21.48
CA ALA A 63 6.98 -5.15 22.67
C ALA A 63 8.25 -5.86 23.18
N GLU A 64 9.09 -6.38 22.29
CA GLU A 64 10.39 -6.97 22.64
C GLU A 64 11.34 -5.92 23.22
N GLU A 65 11.46 -4.76 22.57
CA GLU A 65 12.37 -3.69 22.99
C GLU A 65 12.00 -3.08 24.35
N ASN A 66 10.70 -3.08 24.68
CA ASN A 66 10.16 -2.46 25.89
C ASN A 66 9.77 -3.46 26.99
N ASP A 67 10.18 -4.73 26.87
CA ASP A 67 9.86 -5.83 27.81
C ASP A 67 8.34 -5.92 28.11
N LEU A 68 7.50 -5.68 27.10
CA LEU A 68 6.06 -5.72 27.25
C LEU A 68 5.55 -7.16 27.28
N PRO A 69 4.83 -7.56 28.35
CA PRO A 69 4.24 -8.88 28.40
C PRO A 69 3.07 -8.98 27.41
N GLN A 70 3.16 -9.93 26.48
CA GLN A 70 2.18 -10.25 25.43
C GLN A 70 0.72 -10.46 25.89
N ASN A 71 0.48 -10.55 27.19
CA ASN A 71 -0.83 -10.77 27.79
C ASN A 71 -1.31 -9.58 28.65
N LYS A 72 -0.73 -8.40 28.47
CA LYS A 72 -1.21 -7.16 29.07
C LYS A 72 -1.34 -6.09 28.00
N GLU A 73 -2.39 -5.29 28.16
CA GLU A 73 -2.52 -4.05 27.41
C GLU A 73 -1.35 -3.10 27.73
N PRO A 74 -0.82 -2.37 26.74
CA PRO A 74 0.14 -1.31 26.96
C PRO A 74 -0.37 -0.26 27.96
N SER A 75 0.54 0.47 28.61
CA SER A 75 0.16 1.68 29.34
C SER A 75 -0.39 2.74 28.37
N THR A 76 -0.96 3.82 28.91
CA THR A 76 -1.39 4.95 28.07
C THR A 76 -0.23 5.53 27.28
N GLU A 77 0.90 5.84 27.93
CA GLU A 77 2.06 6.40 27.22
C GLU A 77 2.57 5.44 26.15
N GLN A 78 2.56 4.13 26.41
CA GLN A 78 2.98 3.13 25.42
C GLN A 78 1.98 3.02 24.27
N GLY A 79 0.67 3.10 24.54
CA GLY A 79 -0.35 3.12 23.50
C GLY A 79 -0.22 4.33 22.58
N ILE A 80 0.06 5.51 23.13
CA ILE A 80 0.36 6.72 22.36
C ILE A 80 1.59 6.48 21.49
N GLU A 81 2.69 6.01 22.08
CA GLU A 81 3.95 5.80 21.35
C GLU A 81 3.80 4.77 20.22
N ILE A 82 3.14 3.64 20.47
CA ILE A 82 2.83 2.63 19.43
C ILE A 82 1.98 3.25 18.32
N THR A 83 0.96 4.05 18.68
CA THR A 83 0.09 4.69 17.71
C THR A 83 0.86 5.65 16.81
N GLU A 84 1.66 6.54 17.40
CA GLU A 84 2.42 7.57 16.69
C GLU A 84 3.60 7.00 15.87
N THR A 85 4.21 5.90 16.32
CA THR A 85 5.46 5.40 15.72
C THR A 85 5.27 4.16 14.86
N VAL A 86 4.22 3.38 15.08
CA VAL A 86 3.95 2.13 14.36
C VAL A 86 2.66 2.26 13.55
N ILE A 87 1.52 2.57 14.18
CA ILE A 87 0.22 2.44 13.51
C ILE A 87 0.00 3.52 12.45
N LEU A 88 -0.01 4.80 12.86
CA LEU A 88 -0.34 5.91 11.97
C LEU A 88 0.62 6.04 10.79
N PRO A 89 1.96 5.90 10.96
CA PRO A 89 2.89 5.97 9.83
C PRO A 89 2.65 4.88 8.78
N ASN A 90 2.34 3.64 9.21
CA ASN A 90 2.07 2.54 8.28
C ASN A 90 0.72 2.74 7.56
N ILE A 91 -0.30 3.28 8.22
CA ILE A 91 -1.58 3.61 7.57
C ILE A 91 -1.39 4.75 6.55
N GLN A 92 -0.63 5.78 6.90
CA GLN A 92 -0.30 6.88 5.99
C GLN A 92 0.44 6.35 4.75
N GLN A 93 1.41 5.45 4.95
CA GLN A 93 2.13 4.84 3.84
C GLN A 93 1.20 4.03 2.91
N GLN A 94 0.27 3.26 3.47
CA GLN A 94 -0.74 2.55 2.67
C GLN A 94 -1.57 3.53 1.81
N ALA A 95 -1.99 4.67 2.38
CA ALA A 95 -2.74 5.69 1.66
C ALA A 95 -1.94 6.25 0.47
N GLU A 96 -0.65 6.52 0.68
CA GLU A 96 0.26 7.02 -0.35
C GLU A 96 0.46 6.00 -1.47
N GLU A 97 0.75 4.75 -1.13
CA GLU A 97 0.95 3.68 -2.10
C GLU A 97 -0.33 3.39 -2.93
N ILE A 98 -1.50 3.41 -2.29
CA ILE A 98 -2.79 3.26 -3.00
C ILE A 98 -3.02 4.44 -3.94
N ARG A 99 -2.67 5.67 -3.53
CA ARG A 99 -2.77 6.84 -4.41
C ARG A 99 -1.87 6.72 -5.64
N GLU A 100 -0.66 6.18 -5.47
CA GLU A 100 0.30 5.99 -6.56
C GLU A 100 -0.18 4.99 -7.61
N LEU A 101 -1.07 4.05 -7.27
CA LEU A 101 -1.70 3.16 -8.25
C LEU A 101 -2.50 3.91 -9.32
N GLY A 102 -3.01 5.11 -8.98
CA GLY A 102 -3.92 5.89 -9.80
C GLY A 102 -5.35 5.32 -9.78
N ALA A 103 -6.33 6.22 -9.72
CA ALA A 103 -7.73 5.82 -9.72
C ALA A 103 -8.13 5.17 -11.06
N PRO A 104 -9.01 4.15 -11.05
CA PRO A 104 -9.64 3.64 -12.26
C PRO A 104 -10.44 4.72 -12.99
N GLU A 105 -10.45 4.67 -14.33
CA GLU A 105 -11.23 5.62 -15.14
C GLU A 105 -12.72 5.56 -14.76
N GLY A 106 -13.28 6.70 -14.38
CA GLY A 106 -14.67 6.85 -13.95
C GLY A 106 -14.92 6.67 -12.45
N ASP A 107 -13.91 6.28 -11.67
CA ASP A 107 -13.97 6.13 -10.21
C ASP A 107 -13.11 7.19 -9.47
N GLU A 108 -12.61 8.22 -10.17
CA GLU A 108 -11.65 9.20 -9.63
C GLU A 108 -12.16 9.90 -8.38
N ASP A 109 -13.39 10.43 -8.43
CA ASP A 109 -14.00 11.16 -7.30
C ASP A 109 -14.19 10.22 -6.09
N GLN A 110 -14.53 8.95 -6.32
CA GLN A 110 -14.78 7.99 -5.24
C GLN A 110 -13.48 7.54 -4.57
N VAL A 111 -12.40 7.35 -5.36
CA VAL A 111 -11.08 7.03 -4.83
C VAL A 111 -10.48 8.24 -4.11
N ASP A 112 -10.67 9.44 -4.62
CA ASP A 112 -10.20 10.68 -3.98
C ASP A 112 -10.91 10.91 -2.63
N GLU A 113 -12.22 10.70 -2.56
CA GLU A 113 -12.99 10.77 -1.32
C GLU A 113 -12.50 9.75 -0.29
N LEU A 114 -12.28 8.50 -0.69
CA LEU A 114 -11.76 7.45 0.19
C LEU A 114 -10.38 7.82 0.74
N LEU A 115 -9.45 8.23 -0.12
CA LEU A 115 -8.08 8.53 0.29
C LEU A 115 -7.98 9.82 1.11
N THR A 116 -8.77 10.84 0.78
CA THR A 116 -8.84 12.07 1.58
C THR A 116 -9.43 11.78 2.97
N SER A 117 -10.48 10.96 3.04
CA SER A 117 -11.06 10.57 4.34
C SER A 117 -10.08 9.75 5.18
N LEU A 118 -9.25 8.91 4.54
CA LEU A 118 -8.18 8.18 5.22
C LEU A 118 -7.13 9.13 5.80
N GLU A 119 -6.68 10.12 5.03
CA GLU A 119 -5.72 11.13 5.51
C GLU A 119 -6.29 11.99 6.65
N ASP A 120 -7.56 12.37 6.56
CA ASP A 120 -8.24 13.10 7.63
C ASP A 120 -8.32 12.25 8.92
N ALA A 121 -8.59 10.95 8.80
CA ALA A 121 -8.61 10.02 9.93
C ALA A 121 -7.21 9.82 10.54
N VAL A 122 -6.17 9.74 9.70
CA VAL A 122 -4.76 9.72 10.18
C VAL A 122 -4.44 11.01 10.93
N ALA A 123 -4.79 12.17 10.38
CA ALA A 123 -4.55 13.46 11.02
C ALA A 123 -5.30 13.61 12.36
N GLU A 124 -6.54 13.12 12.45
CA GLU A 124 -7.28 13.06 13.71
C GLU A 124 -6.58 12.16 14.74
N GLY A 125 -6.04 11.02 14.30
CA GLY A 125 -5.22 10.14 15.12
C GLY A 125 -3.89 10.77 15.57
N GLU A 126 -3.26 11.59 14.74
CA GLU A 126 -2.05 12.33 15.11
C GLU A 126 -2.34 13.44 16.13
N ASP A 127 -3.50 14.10 16.00
CA ASP A 127 -3.94 15.16 16.93
C ASP A 127 -4.40 14.59 18.29
N ASP A 128 -5.04 13.41 18.31
CA ASP A 128 -5.44 12.69 19.52
C ASP A 128 -5.21 11.16 19.40
N PRO A 129 -3.97 10.68 19.64
CA PRO A 129 -3.63 9.26 19.50
C PRO A 129 -4.43 8.33 20.41
N GLU A 130 -4.96 8.85 21.53
CA GLU A 130 -5.76 8.05 22.46
C GLU A 130 -7.08 7.55 21.84
N LEU A 131 -7.55 8.18 20.76
CA LEU A 131 -8.76 7.77 20.04
C LEU A 131 -8.67 6.32 19.54
N LEU A 132 -7.49 5.87 19.12
CA LEU A 132 -7.31 4.54 18.53
C LEU A 132 -7.37 3.39 19.55
N PHE A 133 -7.18 3.65 20.85
CA PHE A 133 -7.10 2.58 21.85
C PHE A 133 -7.89 2.84 23.15
N LYS A 134 -8.45 4.04 23.33
CA LYS A 134 -9.32 4.39 24.48
C LYS A 134 -10.62 5.09 24.07
N GLY A 135 -10.77 5.47 22.80
CA GLY A 135 -11.96 6.12 22.29
C GLY A 135 -13.19 5.22 22.33
N ASN A 136 -14.38 5.83 22.41
CA ASN A 136 -15.64 5.16 22.04
C ASN A 136 -15.96 5.35 20.55
N THR A 137 -15.06 6.02 19.82
CA THR A 137 -15.21 6.39 18.43
C THR A 137 -13.89 6.06 17.76
N ASP A 138 -13.98 5.25 16.71
CA ASP A 138 -12.85 4.89 15.86
C ASP A 138 -12.79 5.92 14.70
N PRO A 139 -11.68 6.67 14.56
CA PRO A 139 -11.55 7.66 13.49
C PRO A 139 -11.56 7.02 12.08
N PHE A 140 -11.25 5.73 11.96
CA PHE A 140 -11.22 5.02 10.68
C PHE A 140 -12.55 4.38 10.29
N ALA A 141 -13.58 4.41 11.15
CA ALA A 141 -14.82 3.70 10.92
C ALA A 141 -15.52 4.07 9.60
N GLU A 142 -15.55 5.37 9.26
CA GLU A 142 -16.14 5.86 8.00
C GLU A 142 -15.32 5.41 6.79
N VAL A 143 -13.98 5.50 6.88
CA VAL A 143 -13.07 5.07 5.81
C VAL A 143 -13.17 3.56 5.56
N ASN A 144 -13.29 2.78 6.62
CA ASN A 144 -13.47 1.34 6.54
C ASN A 144 -14.79 0.98 5.86
N GLU A 145 -15.86 1.76 6.09
CA GLU A 145 -17.12 1.62 5.37
C GLU A 145 -16.97 1.99 3.89
N LEU A 146 -16.34 3.13 3.56
CA LEU A 146 -16.07 3.54 2.18
C LEU A 146 -15.25 2.49 1.41
N ALA A 147 -14.22 1.91 2.03
CA ALA A 147 -13.40 0.88 1.41
C ALA A 147 -14.20 -0.40 1.11
N LYS A 148 -15.02 -0.85 2.08
CA LYS A 148 -15.92 -2.01 1.91
C LYS A 148 -16.94 -1.76 0.80
N ASP A 149 -17.55 -0.58 0.76
CA ASP A 149 -18.53 -0.19 -0.24
C ASP A 149 -17.92 -0.05 -1.65
N TYR A 150 -16.68 0.43 -1.74
CA TYR A 150 -15.93 0.47 -2.99
C TYR A 150 -15.62 -0.93 -3.54
N GLY A 151 -15.47 -1.90 -2.64
CA GLY A 151 -15.30 -3.31 -2.97
C GLY A 151 -13.98 -3.92 -2.52
N PHE A 152 -13.18 -3.20 -1.74
CA PHE A 152 -12.00 -3.76 -1.07
C PHE A 152 -12.39 -4.95 -0.17
N LYS A 153 -11.43 -5.84 0.03
CA LYS A 153 -11.60 -7.07 0.80
C LYS A 153 -10.66 -7.12 1.99
N VAL A 154 -9.57 -6.38 1.97
CA VAL A 154 -8.59 -6.28 3.06
C VAL A 154 -8.57 -4.85 3.59
N CYS A 155 -8.51 -3.86 2.69
CA CYS A 155 -8.62 -2.46 3.13
C CYS A 155 -9.98 -2.24 3.81
N GLY A 156 -9.93 -1.74 5.04
CA GLY A 156 -11.09 -1.52 5.88
C GLY A 156 -11.57 -2.73 6.69
N GLU A 157 -10.79 -3.82 6.80
CA GLU A 157 -11.11 -4.96 7.68
C GLU A 157 -10.82 -4.72 9.18
N GLU A 158 -10.23 -3.58 9.53
CA GLU A 158 -9.98 -3.13 10.91
C GLU A 158 -11.28 -2.78 11.66
#